data_AF-A0A073KBD9-F1
#
_entry.id   AF-A0A073KBD9-F1
#
_cell.length_a   1.000
_cell.length_b   1.000
_cell.length_c   1.000
_cell.angle_alpha   90.00
_cell.angle_beta   90.00
_cell.angle_gamma   90.00
#
_symmetry.space_group_name_H-M   'P 1'
#
loop_
_entity.id
_entity.type
_entity.pdbx_description
1 polymer ?
#
loop_
_entity_poly.entity_id
_entity_poly.type
_entity_poly.pdbx_seq_one_letter_code
_entity_poly.pdbx_strand_id
1 'polypeptide(L)'
;MSQKITNHEDMQSLEKIEEVIISLELSTQKSLSLIALSVDRKEAFAESFNLIDETEQILSGIKDSLIRTIAKEKILDATESFQSKMHQV
;
A
#
# COMPACT_ATOMS: atom_id res chain seq x y z
N MET A 1 11.83 -14.09 31.80
CA MET A 1 12.24 -13.26 30.66
C MET A 1 11.38 -13.66 29.47
N SER A 2 10.29 -12.92 29.19
CA SER A 2 9.41 -13.22 28.05
C SER A 2 10.02 -12.62 26.79
N GLN A 3 10.81 -13.40 26.05
CA GLN A 3 11.23 -13.02 24.72
C GLN A 3 9.99 -13.00 23.81
N LYS A 4 9.74 -11.81 23.26
CA LYS A 4 8.78 -11.48 22.22
C LYS A 4 8.62 -12.62 21.21
N ILE A 5 7.51 -13.35 21.29
CA ILE A 5 6.96 -14.00 20.11
C ILE A 5 6.35 -12.85 19.33
N THR A 6 7.13 -12.27 18.42
CA THR A 6 6.56 -11.43 17.35
C THR A 6 5.45 -12.27 16.72
N ASN A 7 4.21 -11.83 16.84
CA ASN A 7 3.05 -12.65 16.49
C ASN A 7 3.14 -13.01 14.99
N HIS A 8 3.31 -14.30 14.68
CA HIS A 8 3.62 -14.77 13.33
C HIS A 8 2.58 -14.29 12.30
N GLU A 9 1.31 -14.23 12.71
CA GLU A 9 0.20 -13.71 11.89
C GLU A 9 0.36 -12.21 11.57
N ASP A 10 0.77 -11.40 12.55
CA ASP A 10 0.96 -9.96 12.34
C ASP A 10 2.16 -9.69 11.42
N MET A 11 3.21 -10.51 11.50
CA MET A 11 4.34 -10.44 10.54
C MET A 11 3.93 -10.85 9.12
N GLN A 12 3.13 -11.90 8.96
CA GLN A 12 2.59 -12.26 7.64
C GLN A 12 1.71 -11.14 7.07
N SER A 13 0.92 -10.46 7.92
CA SER A 13 0.15 -9.29 7.51
C SER A 13 1.04 -8.13 7.07
N LEU A 14 2.17 -7.91 7.75
CA LEU A 14 3.16 -6.92 7.32
C LEU A 14 3.76 -7.28 5.96
N GLU A 15 4.16 -8.53 5.74
CA GLU A 15 4.68 -9.01 4.45
C GLU A 15 3.66 -8.80 3.33
N LYS A 16 2.38 -9.10 3.57
CA LYS A 16 1.30 -8.83 2.60
C LYS A 16 1.14 -7.35 2.30
N ILE A 17 1.25 -6.48 3.30
CA ILE A 17 1.23 -5.03 3.07
C ILE A 17 2.38 -4.61 2.14
N GLU A 18 3.57 -5.17 2.32
CA GLU A 18 4.72 -4.89 1.44
C GLU A 18 4.47 -5.36 0.00
N GLU A 19 3.88 -6.54 -0.19
CA GLU A 19 3.49 -7.03 -1.52
C GLU A 19 2.43 -6.13 -2.21
N VAL A 20 1.44 -5.67 -1.45
CA VAL A 20 0.41 -4.73 -1.95
C VAL A 20 1.03 -3.38 -2.30
N ILE A 21 1.99 -2.88 -1.51
CA ILE A 21 2.73 -1.63 -1.82
C ILE A 21 3.53 -1.76 -3.11
N ILE A 22 4.21 -2.89 -3.34
CA ILE A 22 4.92 -3.14 -4.60
C ILE A 22 3.93 -3.14 -5.77
N SER A 23 2.77 -3.76 -5.59
CA SER A 23 1.70 -3.78 -6.59
C SER A 23 1.14 -2.38 -6.86
N LEU A 24 1.01 -1.55 -5.83
CA LEU A 24 0.59 -0.15 -5.94
C LEU A 24 1.59 0.64 -6.80
N GLU A 25 2.90 0.46 -6.61
CA GLU A 25 3.90 1.14 -7.43
C GLU A 25 3.80 0.73 -8.90
N LEU A 26 3.68 -0.56 -9.19
CA LEU A 26 3.52 -1.08 -10.56
C LEU A 26 2.22 -0.59 -11.20
N SER A 27 1.12 -0.63 -10.46
CA SER A 27 -0.18 -0.11 -10.89
C SER A 27 -0.08 1.38 -11.22
N THR A 28 0.57 2.17 -10.37
CA THR A 28 0.78 3.61 -10.60
C THR A 28 1.53 3.87 -11.90
N GLN A 29 2.63 3.14 -12.16
CA GLN A 29 3.41 3.29 -13.41
C GLN A 29 2.58 2.94 -14.65
N LYS A 30 1.77 1.88 -14.57
CA LYS A 30 0.82 1.51 -15.62
C LYS A 30 -0.23 2.60 -15.83
N SER A 31 -0.80 3.16 -14.77
CA SER A 31 -1.79 4.24 -14.84
C SER A 31 -1.24 5.49 -15.53
N LEU A 32 -0.01 5.90 -15.21
CA LEU A 32 0.66 7.02 -15.89
C LEU A 32 0.80 6.77 -17.40
N SER A 33 1.12 5.53 -17.79
CA SER A 33 1.21 5.13 -19.20
C SER A 33 -0.15 5.17 -19.90
N LEU A 34 -1.22 4.73 -19.22
CA LEU A 34 -2.59 4.79 -19.75
C LEU A 34 -3.06 6.24 -19.94
N ILE A 35 -2.73 7.13 -19.01
CA ILE A 35 -3.06 8.56 -19.11
C ILE A 35 -2.35 9.20 -20.29
N ALA A 36 -1.09 8.84 -20.56
CA ALA A 36 -0.39 9.28 -21.76
C ALA A 36 -1.08 8.81 -23.06
N LEU A 37 -1.84 7.73 -22.99
CA LEU A 37 -2.70 7.21 -24.07
C LEU A 37 -4.13 7.77 -24.04
N SER A 38 -4.36 8.87 -23.30
CA SER A 38 -5.66 9.55 -23.17
C SER A 38 -6.77 8.74 -22.47
N VAL A 39 -6.41 7.74 -21.67
CA VAL A 39 -7.37 7.09 -20.75
C VAL A 39 -7.71 8.07 -19.62
N ASP A 40 -8.98 8.11 -19.22
CA ASP A 40 -9.42 8.95 -18.11
C ASP A 40 -8.67 8.62 -16.82
N ARG A 41 -8.29 9.65 -16.06
CA ARG A 41 -7.48 9.48 -14.84
C ARG A 41 -8.17 8.61 -13.80
N LYS A 42 -9.49 8.73 -13.64
CA LYS A 42 -10.24 7.97 -12.65
C LYS A 42 -10.23 6.49 -13.01
N GLU A 43 -10.37 6.17 -14.30
CA GLU A 43 -10.27 4.79 -14.79
C GLU A 43 -8.85 4.25 -14.67
N ALA A 44 -7.84 5.04 -15.07
CA ALA A 44 -6.44 4.63 -15.05
C ALA A 44 -5.96 4.29 -13.64
N PHE A 45 -6.34 5.06 -12.61
CA PHE A 45 -5.90 4.87 -11.22
C PHE A 45 -6.84 4.00 -10.38
N ALA A 46 -7.94 3.46 -10.93
CA ALA A 46 -8.92 2.68 -10.17
C ALA A 46 -8.28 1.50 -9.40
N GLU A 47 -7.35 0.79 -10.03
CA GLU A 47 -6.60 -0.31 -9.41
C GLU A 47 -5.73 0.17 -8.24
N SER A 48 -5.03 1.30 -8.41
CA SER A 48 -4.18 1.88 -7.35
C SER A 48 -5.00 2.28 -6.12
N PHE A 49 -6.20 2.85 -6.30
CA PHE A 49 -7.08 3.18 -5.17
C PHE A 49 -7.52 1.93 -4.40
N ASN A 50 -7.87 0.85 -5.10
CA ASN A 50 -8.26 -0.40 -4.46
C ASN A 50 -7.12 -1.00 -3.63
N LEU A 51 -5.87 -0.91 -4.11
CA LEU A 51 -4.70 -1.40 -3.40
C LEU A 51 -4.42 -0.60 -2.12
N ILE A 52 -4.64 0.72 -2.13
CA ILE A 52 -4.54 1.54 -0.91
C ILE A 52 -5.58 1.09 0.11
N ASP A 53 -6.84 0.92 -0.31
CA ASP A 53 -7.91 0.44 0.57
C ASP A 53 -7.59 -0.96 1.14
N GLU A 54 -6.98 -1.84 0.34
CA GLU A 54 -6.54 -3.16 0.78
C GLU A 54 -5.46 -3.08 1.87
N THR A 55 -4.49 -2.16 1.75
CA THR A 55 -3.47 -1.99 2.82
C THR A 55 -4.09 -1.56 4.15
N GLU A 56 -5.07 -0.66 4.14
CA GLU A 56 -5.79 -0.21 5.34
C GLU A 56 -6.61 -1.34 5.97
N GLN A 57 -7.23 -2.19 5.14
CA GLN A 57 -7.95 -3.38 5.60
C GLN A 57 -7.01 -4.36 6.28
N ILE A 58 -5.85 -4.68 5.69
CA ILE A 58 -4.86 -5.58 6.30
C ILE A 58 -4.33 -4.97 7.61
N LEU A 59 -4.00 -3.68 7.60
CA LEU A 59 -3.52 -2.95 8.77
C LEU A 59 -4.50 -3.03 9.96
N SER A 60 -5.80 -3.01 9.69
CA SER A 60 -6.84 -3.10 10.72
C SER A 60 -6.82 -4.45 11.47
N GLY A 61 -6.30 -5.50 10.83
CA GLY A 61 -6.15 -6.84 11.41
C GLY A 61 -4.91 -7.02 12.29
N ILE A 62 -3.94 -6.11 12.22
CA ILE A 62 -2.67 -6.21 12.97
C ILE A 62 -2.88 -5.84 14.44
N LYS A 63 -2.58 -6.77 15.35
CA LYS A 63 -2.80 -6.59 16.79
C LYS A 63 -1.58 -6.07 17.52
N ASP A 64 -0.39 -6.55 17.16
CA ASP A 64 0.86 -6.08 17.73
C ASP A 64 1.10 -4.59 17.40
N SER A 65 1.27 -3.77 18.44
CA SER A 65 1.40 -2.32 18.30
C SER A 65 2.65 -1.90 17.53
N LEU A 66 3.75 -2.63 17.70
CA LEU A 66 5.02 -2.31 17.02
C LEU A 66 4.89 -2.61 15.53
N ILE A 67 4.40 -3.80 15.18
CA ILE A 67 4.19 -4.20 13.78
C ILE A 67 3.19 -3.25 13.11
N ARG A 68 2.10 -2.91 13.81
CA ARG A 68 1.10 -1.96 13.31
C ARG A 68 1.69 -0.58 13.03
N THR A 69 2.64 -0.13 13.85
CA THR A 69 3.32 1.16 13.65
C THR A 69 4.19 1.12 12.40
N ILE A 70 4.99 0.06 12.24
CA ILE A 70 5.84 -0.14 11.06
C ILE A 70 4.99 -0.21 9.78
N ALA A 71 3.89 -0.96 9.83
CA ALA A 71 2.96 -1.08 8.71
C ALA A 71 2.36 0.29 8.32
N LYS A 72 1.94 1.10 9.31
CA LYS A 72 1.43 2.45 9.07
C LYS A 72 2.43 3.36 8.39
N GLU A 73 3.68 3.38 8.85
CA GLU A 73 4.74 4.20 8.26
C GLU A 73 4.95 3.83 6.79
N LYS A 74 5.00 2.53 6.47
CA LYS A 74 5.13 2.05 5.08
C LYS A 74 3.95 2.43 4.20
N ILE A 75 2.72 2.30 4.72
CA ILE A 75 1.49 2.67 3.99
C ILE A 75 1.47 4.17 3.72
N LEU A 76 1.86 4.99 4.71
CA LEU A 76 1.95 6.44 4.55
C LEU A 76 2.94 6.83 3.46
N ASP A 77 4.17 6.33 3.52
CA ASP A 77 5.21 6.61 2.52
C ASP A 77 4.77 6.21 1.11
N ALA A 78 4.15 5.03 0.97
CA ALA A 78 3.64 4.54 -0.31
C ALA A 78 2.49 5.40 -0.84
N THR A 79 1.58 5.82 0.03
CA THR A 79 0.44 6.68 -0.32
C THR A 79 0.90 8.07 -0.74
N GLU A 80 1.85 8.66 -0.02
CA GLU A 80 2.43 9.96 -0.39
C GLU A 80 3.13 9.90 -1.75
N SER A 81 3.89 8.83 -2.01
CA SER A 81 4.53 8.59 -3.30
C SER A 81 3.52 8.46 -4.44
N PHE A 82 2.46 7.67 -4.23
CA PHE A 82 1.35 7.52 -5.18
C PHE A 82 0.69 8.88 -5.46
N GLN A 83 0.33 9.62 -4.41
CA GLN A 83 -0.31 10.93 -4.55
C GLN A 83 0.58 11.91 -5.30
N SER A 84 1.88 11.96 -4.98
CA SER A 84 2.85 12.81 -5.68
C SER A 84 2.88 12.50 -7.17
N LYS A 85 2.94 11.20 -7.55
CA LYS A 85 2.90 10.77 -8.96
C LYS A 85 1.57 11.12 -9.63
N MET A 86 0.46 10.97 -8.93
CA MET A 86 -0.87 11.36 -9.43
C MET A 86 -0.95 12.86 -9.72
N HIS A 87 -0.34 13.73 -8.91
CA HIS A 87 -0.36 15.19 -9.14
C HIS A 87 0.49 15.63 -10.35
N GLN A 88 1.38 14.79 -10.86
CA GLN A 88 2.24 15.12 -12.02
C GLN A 88 1.53 14.96 -13.37
N VAL A 89 0.35 14.36 -13.40
CA VAL A 89 -0.48 14.11 -14.60
C VAL A 89 -1.85 14.75 -14.48
#